data_AF-A0A9D7NIM6-F1
#
_entry.id   AF-A0A9D7NIM6-F1
#
_cell.length_a   1.000
_cell.length_b   1.000
_cell.length_c   1.000
_cell.angle_alpha   90.00
_cell.angle_beta   90.00
_cell.angle_gamma   90.00
#
_symmetry.space_group_name_H-M   'P 1'
#
loop_
_entity.id
_entity.type
_entity.pdbx_description
1 polymer ?
#
loop_
_entity_poly.entity_id
_entity_poly.type
_entity_poly.pdbx_seq_one_letter_code
_entity_poly.pdbx_strand_id
1 'polypeptide(L)'
;MHGNAYGVSVMEEIEQQTGRSVNISAVHAALRRLEEKGYVRSEWSEATTQRGGRRKRLFDITQAGRAALEQSRDTYLKLWGQIPGFAPKTSFS
;
A
#
# COMPACT_ATOMS: atom_id res chain seq x y z
N MET A 1 12.85 -5.85 -8.28
CA MET A 1 11.71 -6.69 -7.84
C MET A 1 10.45 -6.11 -8.47
N HIS A 2 10.06 -6.61 -9.64
CA HIS A 2 8.88 -6.14 -10.37
C HIS A 2 7.83 -7.26 -10.35
N GLY A 3 6.57 -6.95 -10.05
CA GLY A 3 5.44 -7.81 -10.43
C GLY A 3 4.76 -8.68 -9.35
N ASN A 4 5.07 -8.54 -8.06
CA ASN A 4 4.40 -9.36 -7.02
C ASN A 4 3.32 -8.62 -6.20
N ALA A 5 3.03 -7.35 -6.47
CA ALA A 5 1.93 -6.64 -5.81
C ALA A 5 0.62 -6.82 -6.59
N TYR A 6 -0.16 -7.82 -6.20
CA TYR A 6 -1.54 -8.03 -6.65
C TYR A 6 -2.44 -8.12 -5.42
N GLY A 7 -3.76 -7.98 -5.60
CA GLY A 7 -4.69 -7.79 -4.48
C GLY A 7 -4.52 -8.78 -3.31
N VAL A 8 -4.17 -10.04 -3.60
CA VAL A 8 -3.94 -11.06 -2.56
C VAL A 8 -2.63 -10.85 -1.81
N SER A 9 -1.53 -10.52 -2.48
CA SER A 9 -0.26 -10.28 -1.77
C SER A 9 -0.32 -8.99 -0.93
N VAL A 10 -1.05 -7.97 -1.38
CA VAL A 10 -1.31 -6.75 -0.59
C VAL A 10 -2.17 -7.08 0.65
N MET A 11 -3.17 -7.95 0.49
CA MET A 11 -3.99 -8.43 1.60
C MET A 11 -3.13 -9.17 2.63
N GLU A 12 -2.35 -10.16 2.19
CA GLU A 12 -1.45 -10.95 3.05
C GLU A 12 -0.45 -10.06 3.80
N GLU A 13 0.15 -9.07 3.13
CA GLU A 13 1.08 -8.12 3.75
C GLU A 13 0.39 -7.28 4.84
N ILE A 14 -0.84 -6.79 4.59
CA ILE A 14 -1.62 -6.06 5.60
C ILE A 14 -1.89 -6.94 6.82
N GLU A 15 -2.28 -8.19 6.61
CA GLU A 15 -2.53 -9.14 7.70
C GLU A 15 -1.25 -9.42 8.50
N GLN A 16 -0.12 -9.63 7.82
CA GLN A 16 1.19 -9.89 8.46
C GLN A 16 1.67 -8.69 9.30
N GLN A 17 1.54 -7.47 8.79
CA GLN A 17 2.03 -6.27 9.47
C GLN A 17 1.13 -5.82 10.62
N THR A 18 -0.18 -6.05 10.52
CA THR A 18 -1.15 -5.49 11.47
C THR A 18 -1.81 -6.54 12.37
N GLY A 19 -1.69 -7.82 12.06
CA GLY A 19 -2.41 -8.92 12.72
C GLY A 19 -3.93 -8.91 12.47
N ARG A 20 -4.42 -8.05 11.57
CA ARG A 20 -5.86 -7.88 11.32
C ARG A 20 -6.24 -8.46 9.97
N SER A 21 -7.20 -9.39 9.97
CA SER A 21 -7.71 -9.94 8.72
C SER A 21 -8.49 -8.90 7.92
N VAL A 22 -8.28 -8.89 6.60
CA VAL A 22 -8.93 -7.97 5.66
C VAL A 22 -9.49 -8.71 4.46
N ASN A 23 -10.69 -8.34 4.04
CA ASN A 23 -11.34 -8.96 2.88
C ASN A 23 -10.69 -8.49 1.56
N ILE A 24 -10.38 -9.43 0.67
CA ILE A 24 -9.83 -9.17 -0.67
C ILE A 24 -10.64 -8.15 -1.50
N SER A 25 -11.96 -8.11 -1.32
CA SER A 25 -12.86 -7.15 -2.00
C SER A 25 -12.60 -5.72 -1.52
N ALA A 26 -12.30 -5.54 -0.23
CA ALA A 26 -11.95 -4.23 0.33
C ALA A 26 -10.58 -3.77 -0.18
N VAL A 27 -9.60 -4.69 -0.29
CA VAL A 27 -8.29 -4.40 -0.88
C VAL A 27 -8.45 -3.97 -2.34
N HIS A 28 -9.24 -4.69 -3.14
CA HIS A 28 -9.52 -4.31 -4.52
C HIS A 28 -10.23 -2.95 -4.63
N ALA A 29 -11.20 -2.66 -3.75
CA ALA A 29 -11.86 -1.36 -3.73
C ALA A 29 -10.88 -0.23 -3.35
N ALA A 30 -9.94 -0.47 -2.43
CA ALA A 30 -8.89 0.50 -2.09
C ALA A 30 -7.93 0.73 -3.26
N LEU A 31 -7.42 -0.34 -3.88
CA LEU A 31 -6.51 -0.24 -5.03
C LEU A 31 -7.16 0.50 -6.22
N ARG A 32 -8.45 0.25 -6.48
CA ARG A 32 -9.20 0.99 -7.52
C ARG A 32 -9.27 2.48 -7.21
N ARG A 33 -9.60 2.86 -5.98
CA ARG A 33 -9.63 4.29 -5.58
C ARG A 33 -8.27 4.96 -5.65
N LEU A 34 -7.19 4.23 -5.36
CA LEU A 34 -5.82 4.75 -5.52
C LEU A 34 -5.46 4.93 -7.00
N GLU A 35 -5.92 4.04 -7.87
CA GLU A 35 -5.75 4.15 -9.31
C GLU A 35 -6.55 5.31 -9.91
N GLU A 36 -7.81 5.49 -9.50
CA GLU A 36 -8.65 6.65 -9.87
C GLU A 36 -8.01 7.99 -9.48
N LYS A 37 -7.25 8.02 -8.37
CA LYS A 37 -6.47 9.18 -7.94
C LYS A 37 -5.13 9.33 -8.66
N GLY A 38 -4.75 8.39 -9.50
CA GLY A 38 -3.45 8.37 -10.20
C GLY A 38 -2.27 8.01 -9.31
N TYR A 39 -2.49 7.43 -8.12
CA TYR A 39 -1.42 7.06 -7.18
C TYR A 39 -0.82 5.67 -7.47
N VAL A 40 -1.60 4.80 -8.10
CA VAL A 40 -1.11 3.54 -8.65
C VAL A 40 -1.54 3.42 -10.10
N ARG A 41 -0.82 2.62 -10.87
CA ARG A 41 -1.23 2.13 -12.18
C ARG A 41 -1.37 0.62 -12.11
N SER A 42 -2.20 0.04 -12.98
CA SER A 42 -2.30 -1.41 -13.06
C SER A 42 -2.15 -1.94 -14.47
N GLU A 43 -1.69 -3.18 -14.54
CA GLU A 43 -1.58 -3.95 -15.76
C GLU A 43 -2.03 -5.40 -15.51
N TRP A 44 -2.51 -6.05 -16.55
CA TRP A 44 -2.79 -7.48 -16.48
C TRP A 44 -1.50 -8.24 -16.72
N SER A 45 -1.19 -9.20 -15.85
CA SER A 45 -0.10 -10.14 -16.07
C SER A 45 -0.34 -10.93 -17.36
N GLU A 46 0.75 -11.42 -17.93
CA GLU A 46 0.67 -12.46 -18.95
C GLU A 46 -0.16 -13.64 -18.41
N ALA A 47 -0.87 -14.32 -19.31
CA ALA A 47 -1.58 -15.54 -18.96
C ALA A 47 -0.52 -16.59 -18.62
N THR A 48 -0.59 -17.19 -17.42
CA THR A 48 0.28 -18.30 -17.07
C THR A 48 0.02 -19.46 -18.03
N THR A 49 1.09 -20.02 -18.61
CA THR A 49 1.06 -21.13 -19.59
C THR A 49 0.42 -22.43 -19.07
N GLN A 50 0.03 -22.48 -17.80
CA GLN A 50 -0.76 -23.58 -17.24
C GLN A 50 -2.22 -23.48 -17.72
N ARG A 51 -2.80 -24.60 -18.19
CA ARG A 51 -4.24 -24.69 -18.51
C ARG A 51 -5.06 -24.13 -17.35
N GLY A 52 -5.81 -23.05 -17.61
CA GLY A 52 -6.66 -22.38 -16.61
C GLY A 52 -6.02 -21.22 -15.84
N GLY A 53 -4.82 -20.77 -16.22
CA GLY A 53 -4.14 -19.63 -15.60
C GLY A 53 -4.94 -18.33 -15.67
N ARG A 54 -5.56 -17.93 -14.56
CA ARG A 54 -6.25 -16.63 -14.45
C ARG A 54 -5.23 -15.51 -14.42
N ARG A 55 -5.37 -14.54 -15.33
CA ARG A 55 -4.54 -13.32 -15.34
C ARG A 55 -4.66 -12.61 -14.00
N LYS A 56 -3.54 -12.14 -13.45
CA LYS A 56 -3.48 -11.34 -12.24
C LYS A 56 -3.45 -9.87 -12.62
N ARG A 57 -4.13 -9.02 -11.87
CA ARG A 57 -3.99 -7.57 -12.01
C ARG A 57 -2.85 -7.12 -11.09
N LEU A 58 -1.77 -6.65 -11.69
CA LEU A 58 -0.57 -6.16 -11.02
C LEU A 58 -0.69 -4.65 -10.83
N PHE A 59 -0.18 -4.14 -9.71
CA PHE A 59 -0.21 -2.72 -9.40
C PHE A 59 1.20 -2.19 -9.12
N ASP A 60 1.49 -1.03 -9.70
CA ASP A 60 2.72 -0.27 -9.46
C ASP A 60 2.38 1.11 -8.91
N ILE A 61 3.18 1.58 -7.95
CA ILE A 61 3.05 2.95 -7.46
C ILE A 61 3.56 3.96 -8.49
N THR A 62 2.82 5.04 -8.70
CA THR A 62 3.24 6.15 -9.57
C THR A 62 4.14 7.13 -8.82
N GLN A 63 4.73 8.08 -9.52
CA GLN A 63 5.46 9.18 -8.87
C GLN A 63 4.55 10.00 -7.94
N ALA A 64 3.32 10.31 -8.40
CA ALA A 64 2.33 11.00 -7.59
C ALA A 64 1.95 10.19 -6.33
N GLY A 65 1.82 8.86 -6.45
CA GLY A 65 1.58 7.99 -5.30
C GLY A 65 2.72 7.99 -4.29
N ARG A 66 3.98 7.99 -4.75
CA ARG A 66 5.15 8.10 -3.86
C ARG A 66 5.15 9.41 -3.09
N ALA A 67 4.92 10.54 -3.77
CA ALA A 67 4.84 11.84 -3.13
C ALA A 67 3.68 11.91 -2.11
N ALA A 68 2.53 11.32 -2.42
CA ALA A 68 1.39 11.25 -1.51
C ALA A 68 1.70 10.40 -0.26
N LEU A 69 2.46 9.31 -0.39
CA LEU A 69 2.90 8.50 0.75
C LEU A 69 3.86 9.27 1.66
N GLU A 70 4.83 9.97 1.09
CA GLU A 70 5.78 10.80 1.85
C GLU A 70 5.04 11.88 2.64
N GLN A 71 4.12 12.61 1.99
CA GLN A 71 3.30 13.62 2.66
C GLN A 71 2.43 13.03 3.79
N SER A 72 1.83 11.86 3.57
CA SER A 72 1.02 11.17 4.57
C SER A 72 1.87 10.78 5.79
N ARG A 73 3.06 10.20 5.57
CA ARG A 73 4.01 9.85 6.62
C ARG A 73 4.43 11.07 7.42
N ASP A 74 4.83 12.15 6.75
CA ASP A 74 5.34 13.34 7.40
C ASP A 74 4.25 14.02 8.24
N THR A 75 3.01 14.03 7.75
CA THR A 75 1.84 14.49 8.50
C THR A 75 1.62 13.62 9.74
N TYR A 76 1.66 12.29 9.59
CA TYR A 76 1.50 11.36 10.70
C TYR A 76 2.58 11.56 11.77
N LEU A 77 3.86 11.67 11.38
CA LEU A 77 4.97 11.90 12.30
C LEU A 77 4.85 13.24 13.03
N LYS A 78 4.42 14.30 12.32
CA LYS A 78 4.18 15.61 12.94
C LYS A 78 3.09 15.52 14.01
N LEU A 79 1.96 14.89 13.71
CA LEU A 79 0.88 14.69 14.68
C LEU A 79 1.32 13.81 15.85
N TRP A 80 2.07 12.74 15.56
CA TRP A 80 2.60 11.82 16.58
C TRP A 80 3.52 12.56 17.58
N GLY A 81 4.40 13.42 17.09
CA GLY A 81 5.30 14.22 17.92
C GLY A 81 4.60 15.29 18.77
N GLN A 82 3.35 15.65 18.46
CA GLN A 82 2.57 16.59 19.26
C GLN A 82 1.89 15.94 20.48
N ILE A 83 1.85 14.61 20.57
CA ILE A 83 1.23 13.90 21.68
C ILE A 83 2.24 13.80 22.84
N PRO A 84 1.93 14.36 24.03
CA PRO A 84 2.82 14.27 25.19
C PRO A 84 3.15 12.81 25.55
N GLY A 85 4.43 12.51 25.73
CA GLY A 85 4.92 11.14 26.02
C GLY A 85 5.36 10.33 24.80
N PHE A 86 5.01 10.76 23.58
CA PHE A 86 5.48 10.16 22.32
C PHE A 86 6.51 11.03 21.58
N ALA A 87 6.60 12.32 21.93
CA ALA A 87 7.71 13.15 21.50
C ALA A 87 9.04 12.56 22.01
N PRO A 88 10.08 12.44 21.17
CA PRO A 88 11.40 12.07 21.67
C PRO A 88 11.78 13.07 22.77
N LYS A 89 12.23 12.56 23.92
CA LYS A 89 12.79 13.40 24.99
C LYS A 89 14.09 14.04 24.49
N THR A 90 14.00 15.09 23.69
CA THR A 90 15.14 15.94 23.41
C THR A 90 15.31 16.88 24.61
N SER A 91 15.87 16.33 25.68
CA SER A 91 16.76 17.10 26.55
C SER A 91 18.15 16.93 25.97
N PHE A 92 18.59 17.91 25.18
CA PHE A 92 19.99 18.24 25.10
C PHE A 92 20.15 19.61 25.77
N SER A 93 21.14 19.65 26.65
CA SER A 93 21.49 20.73 27.58
C SER A 93 21.67 22.09 26.93
#